data_AF-A0A3A8JAN8-F1
#
_entry.id   AF-A0A3A8JAN8-F1
#
_cell.length_a   1.000
_cell.length_b   1.000
_cell.length_c   1.000
_cell.angle_alpha   90.00
_cell.angle_beta   90.00
_cell.angle_gamma   90.00
#
_symmetry.space_group_name_H-M   'P 1'
#
loop_
_entity.id
_entity.type
_entity.pdbx_description
1 polymer ?
#
loop_
_entity_poly.entity_id
_entity_poly.type
_entity_poly.pdbx_seq_one_letter_code
_entity_poly.pdbx_strand_id
1 'polypeptide(L)'
;FLNNMIETLGFDATLGRDYLFDKHLRTTPDEERPKYLSDPQLFSAMLDELEAQPRDRPFFAAAYNFQTHAFLDGEEKYGDGGNQVLNRFHTYDHNIGDFLQRFMASRLHENTVLVITADHSTFPDPPAQQADPDVGGYFIDPIPLVIYWKGVEHRK
;
A
#
# COMPACT_ATOMS: atom_id res chain seq x y z
N PHE A 1 18.80 -2.76 5.78
CA PHE A 1 19.34 -2.19 4.53
C PHE A 1 18.37 -1.20 3.90
N LEU A 2 17.10 -1.56 3.63
CA LEU A 2 16.13 -0.61 3.05
C LEU A 2 15.93 0.66 3.92
N ASN A 3 15.73 0.51 5.23
CA ASN A 3 15.55 1.68 6.12
C ASN A 3 16.75 2.64 6.08
N ASN A 4 17.97 2.10 6.19
CA ASN A 4 19.19 2.92 6.11
C ASN A 4 19.33 3.64 4.75
N MET A 5 18.81 3.06 3.66
CA MET A 5 18.78 3.74 2.35
C MET A 5 17.74 4.86 2.37
N ILE A 6 16.53 4.63 2.89
CA ILE A 6 15.47 5.64 2.98
C ILE A 6 15.89 6.81 3.88
N GLU A 7 16.61 6.54 4.96
CA GLU A 7 17.18 7.58 5.84
C GLU A 7 18.12 8.53 5.10
N THR A 8 18.78 8.09 4.02
CA THR A 8 19.62 8.97 3.19
C THR A 8 18.83 9.87 2.24
N LEU A 9 17.52 9.62 2.06
CA LEU A 9 16.65 10.39 1.16
C LEU A 9 16.05 11.64 1.81
N GLY A 10 16.43 11.96 3.05
CA GLY A 10 16.00 13.18 3.74
C GLY A 10 14.64 13.08 4.43
N PHE A 11 14.14 11.88 4.69
CA PHE A 11 12.98 11.69 5.56
C PHE A 11 13.35 11.98 7.02
N ASP A 12 12.50 12.74 7.73
CA ASP A 12 12.67 13.00 9.17
C ASP A 12 12.54 11.71 10.01
N ALA A 13 11.75 10.74 9.54
CA ALA A 13 11.53 9.47 10.20
C ALA A 13 11.28 8.34 9.18
N THR A 14 11.82 7.15 9.47
CA THR A 14 11.49 5.90 8.76
C THR A 14 10.83 4.95 9.74
N LEU A 15 9.53 4.70 9.54
CA LEU A 15 8.72 3.87 10.44
C LEU A 15 8.60 2.46 9.89
N GLY A 16 9.19 1.49 10.60
CA GLY A 16 9.15 0.09 10.21
C GLY A 16 7.97 -0.68 10.82
N ARG A 17 7.80 -1.92 10.36
CA ARG A 17 6.85 -2.93 10.87
C ARG A 17 6.76 -2.93 12.39
N ASP A 18 7.89 -3.03 13.09
CA ASP A 18 7.93 -3.19 14.55
C ASP A 18 7.33 -1.98 15.27
N TYR A 19 7.70 -0.78 14.83
CA TYR A 19 7.17 0.46 15.41
C TYR A 19 5.67 0.57 15.20
N LEU A 20 5.22 0.41 13.95
CA LEU A 20 3.80 0.53 13.59
C LEU A 20 2.95 -0.54 14.30
N PHE A 21 3.45 -1.77 14.36
CA PHE A 21 2.78 -2.85 15.06
C PHE A 21 2.63 -2.56 16.55
N ASP A 22 3.74 -2.26 17.23
CA ASP A 22 3.73 -2.07 18.68
C ASP A 22 2.91 -0.85 19.11
N LYS A 23 2.90 0.22 18.29
CA LYS A 23 2.20 1.46 18.62
C LYS A 23 0.70 1.41 18.30
N HIS A 24 0.31 0.81 17.17
CA HIS A 24 -1.06 0.97 16.64
C HIS A 24 -1.83 -0.33 16.48
N LEU A 25 -1.18 -1.49 16.42
CA LEU A 25 -1.84 -2.75 16.05
C LEU A 25 -1.85 -3.77 17.19
N ARG A 26 -0.86 -3.73 18.08
CA ARG A 26 -0.73 -4.65 19.21
C ARG A 26 -1.94 -4.51 20.14
N THR A 27 -2.67 -5.60 20.30
CA THR A 27 -3.85 -5.65 21.17
C THR A 27 -3.53 -6.24 22.54
N THR A 28 -2.51 -7.10 22.63
CA THR A 28 -2.08 -7.71 23.89
C THR A 28 -0.55 -7.70 24.06
N PRO A 29 -0.03 -7.70 25.30
CA PRO A 29 1.41 -7.70 25.56
C PRO A 29 2.15 -8.89 24.94
N ASP A 30 1.52 -10.06 24.91
CA ASP A 30 2.13 -11.33 24.49
C ASP A 30 1.99 -11.60 22.97
N GLU A 31 1.35 -10.70 22.22
CA GLU A 31 1.15 -10.87 20.78
C GLU A 31 2.49 -10.86 20.03
N GLU A 32 2.82 -11.94 19.32
CA GLU A 32 4.04 -11.96 18.51
C GLU A 32 3.94 -10.99 17.33
N ARG A 33 5.04 -10.28 17.03
CA ARG A 33 5.08 -9.41 15.85
C ARG A 33 5.02 -10.30 14.60
N PRO A 34 4.19 -9.95 13.60
CA PRO A 34 4.15 -10.70 12.36
C PRO A 34 5.45 -10.54 11.60
N LYS A 35 5.72 -11.40 10.60
CA LYS A 35 6.90 -11.29 9.75
C LYS A 35 6.89 -10.00 8.92
N TYR A 36 5.71 -9.59 8.45
CA TYR A 36 5.44 -8.36 7.72
C TYR A 36 4.04 -7.88 8.14
N LEU A 37 3.74 -6.59 7.97
CA LEU A 37 2.36 -6.12 8.09
C LEU A 37 1.60 -6.56 6.85
N SER A 38 0.33 -6.95 7.02
CA SER A 38 -0.59 -6.98 5.88
C SER A 38 -0.83 -5.56 5.37
N ASP A 39 -1.28 -5.42 4.14
CA ASP A 39 -1.58 -4.12 3.54
C ASP A 39 -2.66 -3.38 4.34
N PRO A 40 -3.77 -4.01 4.81
CA PRO A 40 -4.71 -3.37 5.72
C PRO A 40 -4.08 -2.90 7.03
N GLN A 41 -3.18 -3.71 7.64
CA GLN A 41 -2.46 -3.34 8.85
C GLN A 41 -1.55 -2.13 8.63
N LEU A 42 -0.80 -2.12 7.53
CA LEU A 42 0.09 -1.01 7.16
C LEU A 42 -0.72 0.27 6.92
N PHE A 43 -1.76 0.20 6.11
CA PHE A 43 -2.60 1.36 5.78
C PHE A 43 -3.30 1.91 7.01
N SER A 44 -3.81 1.02 7.88
CA SER A 44 -4.42 1.43 9.13
C SER A 44 -3.41 2.13 10.05
N ALA A 45 -2.30 1.47 10.37
CA ALA A 45 -1.30 2.02 11.28
C ALA A 45 -0.67 3.33 10.76
N MET A 46 -0.51 3.47 9.45
CA MET A 46 -0.06 4.72 8.82
C MET A 46 -1.07 5.84 9.04
N LEU A 47 -2.37 5.59 8.79
CA LEU A 47 -3.41 6.61 9.02
C LEU A 47 -3.47 6.99 10.49
N ASP A 48 -3.39 6.03 11.41
CA ASP A 48 -3.36 6.28 12.86
C ASP A 48 -2.15 7.14 13.26
N GLU A 49 -0.96 6.87 12.69
CA GLU A 49 0.24 7.67 12.94
C GLU A 49 0.06 9.12 12.46
N LEU A 50 -0.47 9.32 11.26
CA LEU A 50 -0.67 10.65 10.68
C LEU A 50 -1.78 11.41 11.41
N GLU A 51 -2.86 10.73 11.80
CA GLU A 51 -3.96 11.31 12.58
C GLU A 51 -3.57 11.65 14.02
N ALA A 52 -2.49 11.08 14.55
CA ALA A 52 -1.94 11.46 15.85
C ALA A 52 -1.10 12.76 15.80
N GLN A 53 -0.65 13.21 14.62
CA GLN A 53 0.14 14.44 14.50
C GLN A 53 -0.70 15.71 14.67
N PRO A 54 -0.12 16.86 15.08
CA PRO A 54 -0.85 18.13 15.10
C PRO A 54 -1.49 18.47 13.75
N ARG A 55 -2.72 19.00 13.76
CA ARG A 55 -3.51 19.29 12.54
C ARG A 55 -2.83 20.29 11.61
N ASP A 56 -2.06 21.20 12.17
CA ASP A 56 -1.39 22.31 11.52
C ASP A 56 0.04 21.97 11.07
N ARG A 57 0.53 20.76 11.35
CA ARG A 57 1.85 20.32 10.90
C ARG A 57 1.74 19.72 9.48
N PRO A 58 2.28 20.37 8.44
CA PRO A 58 2.36 19.75 7.13
C PRO A 58 3.30 18.55 7.17
N PHE A 59 2.99 17.53 6.38
CA PHE A 59 3.80 16.32 6.28
C PHE A 59 3.98 15.89 4.83
N PHE A 60 5.04 15.13 4.61
CA PHE A 60 5.18 14.26 3.46
C PHE A 60 5.37 12.84 3.99
N ALA A 61 4.50 11.93 3.57
CA ALA A 61 4.51 10.53 4.01
C ALA A 61 4.37 9.62 2.80
N ALA A 62 5.12 8.53 2.81
CA ALA A 62 5.08 7.48 1.80
C ALA A 62 5.01 6.12 2.50
N ALA A 63 4.16 5.23 1.98
CA ALA A 63 4.06 3.85 2.44
C ALA A 63 4.40 2.89 1.29
N TYR A 64 5.01 1.77 1.65
CA TYR A 64 5.41 0.71 0.73
C TYR A 64 4.84 -0.61 1.23
N ASN A 65 3.87 -1.14 0.50
CA ASN A 65 3.08 -2.31 0.89
C ASN A 65 3.80 -3.63 0.53
N PHE A 66 3.29 -4.76 1.02
CA PHE A 66 3.98 -6.04 0.88
C PHE A 66 3.16 -7.11 0.15
N GLN A 67 1.84 -7.16 0.30
CA GLN A 67 1.05 -8.32 -0.15
C GLN A 67 0.95 -8.44 -1.69
N THR A 68 1.42 -7.45 -2.46
CA THR A 68 1.56 -7.52 -3.92
C THR A 68 2.86 -8.19 -4.41
N HIS A 69 3.73 -8.67 -3.52
CA HIS A 69 4.98 -9.34 -3.90
C HIS A 69 4.74 -10.59 -4.77
N ALA A 70 5.68 -10.84 -5.68
CA ALA A 70 5.69 -12.02 -6.54
C ALA A 70 5.54 -13.31 -5.72
N PHE A 71 4.89 -14.32 -6.33
CA PHE A 71 4.63 -15.64 -5.73
C PHE A 71 3.67 -15.69 -4.54
N LEU A 72 3.16 -14.54 -4.06
CA LEU A 72 2.02 -14.51 -3.14
C LEU A 72 0.70 -14.66 -3.90
N ASP A 73 -0.29 -15.27 -3.25
CA ASP A 73 -1.69 -15.31 -3.66
C ASP A 73 -2.50 -14.29 -2.85
N GLY A 74 -3.66 -13.91 -3.37
CA GLY A 74 -4.62 -13.05 -2.70
C GLY A 74 -5.54 -13.80 -1.74
N GLU A 75 -5.96 -13.11 -0.68
CA GLU A 75 -7.00 -13.57 0.23
C GLU A 75 -8.37 -13.53 -0.46
N GLU A 76 -8.62 -12.47 -1.23
CA GLU A 76 -9.80 -12.32 -2.09
C GLU A 76 -9.57 -13.01 -3.45
N LYS A 77 -10.58 -13.75 -3.92
CA LYS A 77 -10.50 -14.53 -5.16
C LYS A 77 -11.11 -13.78 -6.33
N TYR A 78 -10.36 -13.67 -7.42
CA TYR A 78 -10.83 -13.09 -8.67
C TYR A 78 -11.46 -14.16 -9.57
N GLY A 79 -12.70 -13.94 -10.00
CA GLY A 79 -13.40 -14.90 -10.87
C GLY A 79 -13.58 -16.25 -10.18
N ASP A 80 -12.99 -17.31 -10.74
CA ASP A 80 -12.99 -18.66 -10.17
C ASP A 80 -11.86 -18.90 -9.14
N GLY A 81 -10.98 -17.92 -8.94
CA GLY A 81 -9.85 -18.00 -8.02
C GLY A 81 -8.64 -18.77 -8.56
N GLY A 82 -8.65 -19.22 -9.82
CA GLY A 82 -7.63 -20.10 -10.38
C GLY A 82 -6.29 -19.44 -10.71
N ASN A 83 -6.21 -18.10 -10.72
CA ASN A 83 -4.98 -17.36 -11.02
C ASN A 83 -4.55 -16.50 -9.83
N GLN A 84 -3.42 -16.85 -9.22
CA GLN A 84 -2.88 -16.17 -8.03
C GLN A 84 -2.53 -14.70 -8.25
N VAL A 85 -2.13 -14.30 -9.47
CA VAL A 85 -1.80 -12.90 -9.79
C VAL A 85 -3.07 -12.06 -9.81
N LEU A 86 -4.14 -12.58 -10.42
CA LEU A 86 -5.45 -11.91 -10.43
C LEU A 86 -6.05 -11.81 -9.03
N ASN A 87 -5.97 -12.88 -8.24
CA ASN A 87 -6.40 -12.85 -6.82
C ASN A 87 -5.63 -11.79 -6.02
N ARG A 88 -4.31 -11.72 -6.19
CA ARG A 88 -3.46 -10.75 -5.50
C ARG A 88 -3.84 -9.31 -5.85
N PHE A 89 -4.05 -9.01 -7.12
CA PHE A 89 -4.51 -7.68 -7.54
C PHE A 89 -5.92 -7.37 -7.07
N HIS A 90 -6.82 -8.36 -7.06
CA HIS A 90 -8.17 -8.19 -6.55
C HIS A 90 -8.18 -7.91 -5.03
N THR A 91 -7.36 -8.62 -4.27
CA THR A 91 -7.15 -8.38 -2.84
C THR A 91 -6.59 -6.97 -2.60
N TYR A 92 -5.60 -6.55 -3.40
CA TYR A 92 -5.03 -5.21 -3.27
C TYR A 92 -6.05 -4.11 -3.60
N ASP A 93 -6.83 -4.27 -4.66
CA ASP A 93 -7.91 -3.35 -5.03
C ASP A 93 -8.95 -3.21 -3.91
N HIS A 94 -9.38 -4.33 -3.32
CA HIS A 94 -10.25 -4.35 -2.15
C HIS A 94 -9.64 -3.58 -0.96
N ASN A 95 -8.39 -3.88 -0.60
CA ASN A 95 -7.68 -3.23 0.50
C ASN A 95 -7.49 -1.72 0.27
N ILE A 96 -7.24 -1.30 -0.97
CA ILE A 96 -7.17 0.12 -1.34
C ILE A 96 -8.56 0.77 -1.21
N GLY A 97 -9.62 0.08 -1.59
CA GLY A 97 -10.99 0.54 -1.37
C GLY A 97 -11.28 0.86 0.09
N ASP A 98 -10.92 -0.04 1.00
CA ASP A 98 -11.08 0.15 2.45
C ASP A 98 -10.21 1.30 2.98
N PHE A 99 -8.96 1.38 2.53
CA PHE A 99 -8.08 2.50 2.84
C PHE A 99 -8.69 3.84 2.40
N LEU A 100 -9.22 3.92 1.17
CA LEU A 100 -9.83 5.14 0.64
C LEU A 100 -11.06 5.54 1.44
N GLN A 101 -11.92 4.59 1.81
CA GLN A 101 -13.07 4.86 2.68
C GLN A 101 -12.62 5.46 4.02
N ARG A 102 -11.61 4.86 4.67
CA ARG A 102 -11.07 5.36 5.94
C ARG A 102 -10.41 6.72 5.78
N PHE A 103 -9.58 6.92 4.76
CA PHE A 103 -8.92 8.19 4.47
C PHE A 103 -9.94 9.31 4.24
N MET A 104 -10.96 9.08 3.41
CA MET A 104 -12.01 10.06 3.10
C MET A 104 -12.88 10.41 4.32
N ALA A 105 -13.04 9.49 5.27
CA ALA A 105 -13.73 9.75 6.54
C ALA A 105 -12.83 10.46 7.58
N SER A 106 -11.51 10.45 7.38
CA SER A 106 -10.53 11.01 8.31
C SER A 106 -10.40 12.53 8.17
N ARG A 107 -9.83 13.18 9.18
CA ARG A 107 -9.48 14.60 9.10
C ARG A 107 -8.36 14.90 8.08
N LEU A 108 -7.60 13.88 7.65
CA LEU A 108 -6.51 14.04 6.69
C LEU A 108 -7.06 14.39 5.29
N HIS A 109 -8.28 13.94 4.97
CA HIS A 109 -8.93 14.19 3.68
C HIS A 109 -9.05 15.67 3.32
N GLU A 110 -9.22 16.53 4.32
CA GLU A 110 -9.48 17.96 4.13
C GLU A 110 -8.32 18.70 3.45
N ASN A 111 -7.07 18.28 3.69
CA ASN A 111 -5.89 19.02 3.22
C ASN A 111 -4.69 18.12 2.91
N THR A 112 -4.95 16.94 2.35
CA THR A 112 -3.90 16.01 1.89
C THR A 112 -4.07 15.75 0.40
N VAL A 113 -2.97 15.86 -0.35
CA VAL A 113 -2.88 15.31 -1.70
C VAL A 113 -2.50 13.84 -1.57
N LEU A 114 -3.38 12.96 -2.02
CA LEU A 114 -3.13 11.52 -2.07
C LEU A 114 -2.56 11.14 -3.43
N VAL A 115 -1.43 10.44 -3.42
CA VAL A 115 -0.81 9.88 -4.62
C VAL A 115 -0.76 8.37 -4.46
N ILE A 116 -1.31 7.64 -5.43
CA ILE A 116 -1.23 6.17 -5.50
C ILE A 116 -0.51 5.82 -6.81
N THR A 117 0.54 5.03 -6.71
CA THR A 117 1.30 4.56 -7.86
C THR A 117 1.96 3.22 -7.54
N ALA A 118 2.44 2.52 -8.55
CA ALA A 118 3.24 1.31 -8.39
C ALA A 118 4.74 1.65 -8.50
N ASP A 119 5.57 0.82 -7.88
CA ASP A 119 7.02 0.90 -7.96
C ASP A 119 7.55 0.29 -9.27
N HIS A 120 6.93 -0.78 -9.75
CA HIS A 120 7.26 -1.45 -11.02
C HIS A 120 6.08 -2.26 -11.58
N SER A 121 6.22 -2.77 -12.81
CA SER A 121 5.25 -3.70 -13.42
C SER A 121 5.30 -5.09 -12.77
N THR A 122 4.32 -5.96 -13.05
CA THR A 122 4.31 -7.32 -12.47
C THR A 122 5.53 -8.15 -12.89
N PHE A 123 5.98 -9.07 -12.02
CA PHE A 123 6.98 -10.07 -12.40
C PHE A 123 6.37 -11.00 -13.45
N PRO A 124 7.04 -11.24 -14.58
CA PRO A 124 6.47 -12.00 -15.71
C PRO A 124 6.60 -13.52 -15.51
N ASP A 125 6.01 -14.03 -14.44
CA ASP A 125 5.90 -15.48 -14.17
C ASP A 125 4.80 -16.14 -15.01
N PRO A 126 4.74 -17.49 -15.07
CA PRO A 126 3.69 -18.16 -15.82
C PRO A 126 2.26 -17.75 -15.41
N PRO A 127 1.92 -17.53 -14.12
CA PRO A 127 0.63 -16.96 -13.73
C PRO A 127 0.34 -15.58 -14.33
N ALA A 128 1.31 -14.68 -14.41
CA ALA A 128 1.14 -13.39 -15.07
C ALA A 128 0.89 -13.55 -16.59
N GLN A 129 1.65 -14.42 -17.27
CA GLN A 129 1.44 -14.72 -18.70
C GLN A 129 0.11 -15.42 -18.99
N GLN A 130 -0.42 -16.17 -18.02
CA GLN A 130 -1.75 -16.77 -18.11
C GLN A 130 -2.85 -15.73 -17.89
N ALA A 131 -2.61 -14.72 -17.05
CA ALA A 131 -3.55 -13.62 -16.82
C ALA A 131 -3.60 -12.68 -18.02
N ASP A 132 -2.44 -12.41 -18.62
CA ASP A 132 -2.30 -11.57 -19.81
C ASP A 132 -1.18 -12.13 -20.71
N PRO A 133 -1.54 -12.75 -21.86
CA PRO A 133 -0.58 -13.30 -22.81
C PRO A 133 0.37 -12.28 -23.42
N ASP A 134 0.07 -10.98 -23.35
CA ASP A 134 0.93 -9.91 -23.86
C ASP A 134 2.04 -9.53 -22.87
N VAL A 135 2.00 -10.04 -21.63
CA VAL A 135 3.09 -9.86 -20.65
C VAL A 135 4.36 -10.50 -21.19
N GLY A 136 5.30 -9.64 -21.59
CA GLY A 136 6.62 -10.05 -22.06
C GLY A 136 7.49 -10.64 -20.94
N GLY A 137 8.68 -11.15 -21.29
CA GLY A 137 9.62 -11.74 -20.33
C GLY A 137 10.39 -10.74 -19.47
N TYR A 138 9.94 -9.48 -19.36
CA TYR A 138 10.66 -8.39 -18.68
C TYR A 138 9.73 -7.52 -17.83
N PHE A 139 10.29 -6.84 -16.83
CA PHE A 139 9.59 -5.87 -15.96
C PHE A 139 9.45 -4.49 -16.61
N ILE A 140 8.79 -4.41 -17.76
CA ILE A 140 8.62 -3.13 -18.47
C ILE A 140 7.17 -3.03 -18.92
N ASP A 141 6.41 -2.16 -18.26
CA ASP A 141 5.02 -1.86 -18.61
C ASP A 141 4.61 -0.51 -18.00
N PRO A 142 3.56 0.16 -18.49
CA PRO A 142 2.97 1.31 -17.81
C PRO A 142 2.51 0.94 -16.39
N ILE A 143 2.72 1.86 -15.45
CA ILE A 143 2.27 1.74 -14.07
C ILE A 143 1.15 2.75 -13.79
N PRO A 144 0.22 2.44 -12.87
CA PRO A 144 -0.84 3.37 -12.51
C PRO A 144 -0.27 4.61 -11.82
N LEU A 145 -0.87 5.77 -12.09
CA LEU A 145 -0.66 7.01 -11.35
C LEU A 145 -2.02 7.66 -11.10
N VAL A 146 -2.41 7.71 -9.82
CA VAL A 146 -3.59 8.42 -9.36
C VAL A 146 -3.14 9.55 -8.46
N ILE A 147 -3.58 10.78 -8.77
CA ILE A 147 -3.38 11.95 -7.91
C ILE A 147 -4.77 12.48 -7.56
N TYR A 148 -5.04 12.55 -6.26
CA TYR A 148 -6.32 12.95 -5.72
C TYR A 148 -6.16 14.08 -4.70
N TRP A 149 -7.02 15.08 -4.78
CA TRP A 149 -7.16 16.10 -3.75
C TRP A 149 -8.60 16.58 -3.67
N LYS A 150 -9.13 16.72 -2.45
CA LYS A 150 -10.50 17.16 -2.19
C LYS A 150 -10.79 18.51 -2.87
N GLY A 151 -11.87 18.56 -3.65
CA GLY A 151 -12.31 19.78 -4.34
C GLY A 151 -11.57 20.09 -5.64
N VAL A 152 -10.61 19.25 -6.06
CA VAL A 152 -9.96 19.37 -7.37
C VAL A 152 -10.63 18.45 -8.38
N GLU A 153 -11.13 19.04 -9.46
CA GLU A 153 -11.71 18.28 -10.56
C GLU A 153 -10.62 17.73 -11.49
N HIS A 154 -10.81 16.49 -11.93
CA HIS A 154 -9.96 15.88 -12.95
C HIS A 154 -10.06 16.67 -14.27
N ARG A 155 -8.91 17.05 -14.82
CA ARG A 155 -8.81 17.65 -16.16
C ARG A 155 -8.35 16.57 -17.15
N LYS A 156 -9.16 16.38 -18.19
CA LYS A 156 -8.84 15.55 -19.36
C LYS A 156 -7.97 16.32 -20.34
#